data_AF-A0A8J5HAF1-F1
#
_entry.id   AF-A0A8J5HAF1-F1
#
_cell.length_a   1.000
_cell.length_b   1.000
_cell.length_c   1.000
_cell.angle_alpha   90.00
_cell.angle_beta   90.00
_cell.angle_gamma   90.00
#
_symmetry.space_group_name_H-M   'P 1'
#
loop_
_entity.id
_entity.type
_entity.pdbx_description
1 polymer ?
#
loop_
_entity_poly.entity_id
_entity_poly.type
_entity_poly.pdbx_seq_one_letter_code
_entity_poly.pdbx_strand_id
1 'polypeptide(L)'
;MSLGTYLQPCSSIVVLNELDYPQFFYPKLAALSKTFLPKMETVYYIHNFKGLKGGTLFRSYPGPWKVLRRIGNKYMSLHQQEEMPSLKEVALNILPSA
;
A
#
# COMPACT_ATOMS: atom_id res chain seq x y z
N MET A 1 19.55 28.57 -10.14
CA MET A 1 18.10 28.52 -9.85
C MET A 1 17.47 27.54 -10.81
N SER A 2 16.49 26.74 -10.35
CA SER A 2 15.83 25.64 -11.06
C SER A 2 16.53 24.28 -10.99
N LEU A 3 16.08 23.44 -10.05
CA LEU A 3 15.77 22.03 -10.28
C LEU A 3 15.01 21.50 -9.05
N GLY A 4 13.71 21.42 -9.16
CA GLY A 4 12.82 20.98 -8.09
C GLY A 4 11.46 20.65 -8.67
N THR A 5 11.45 19.66 -9.53
CA THR A 5 10.28 19.11 -10.22
C THR A 5 9.12 18.93 -9.24
N TYR A 6 8.01 19.59 -9.55
CA TYR A 6 6.72 19.36 -8.91
C TYR A 6 6.34 17.87 -9.02
N LEU A 7 6.54 17.10 -7.95
CA LEU A 7 5.94 15.78 -7.78
C LEU A 7 4.61 15.94 -7.03
N GLN A 8 3.57 16.36 -7.75
CA GLN A 8 2.25 15.75 -7.53
C GLN A 8 2.26 14.50 -8.40
N PRO A 9 2.10 13.31 -7.83
CA PRO A 9 0.80 12.69 -8.01
C PRO A 9 0.37 11.77 -6.86
N CYS A 10 -0.95 11.56 -6.80
CA CYS A 10 -1.57 10.30 -6.44
C CYS A 10 -0.68 9.12 -6.87
N SER A 11 -0.29 8.25 -5.95
CA SER A 11 0.26 6.94 -6.32
C SER A 11 -0.09 5.96 -5.21
N SER A 12 -1.28 5.37 -5.32
CA SER A 12 -1.52 4.09 -6.00
C SER A 12 -0.93 2.94 -5.19
N ILE A 13 -1.76 2.40 -4.31
CA ILE A 13 -1.73 0.96 -4.13
C ILE A 13 -2.00 0.40 -5.53
N VAL A 14 -1.06 -0.34 -6.08
CA VAL A 14 -1.41 -1.29 -7.13
C VAL A 14 -2.23 -2.32 -6.40
N VAL A 15 -3.56 -2.16 -6.45
CA VAL A 15 -4.51 -3.23 -6.21
C VAL A 15 -4.95 -3.64 -7.61
N LEU A 16 -4.41 -4.72 -8.15
CA LEU A 16 -5.11 -5.46 -9.20
C LEU A 16 -6.20 -6.29 -8.51
N ASN A 17 -7.15 -5.62 -7.85
CA ASN A 17 -8.36 -6.28 -7.40
C ASN A 17 -9.25 -6.37 -8.63
N GLU A 18 -9.33 -7.59 -9.15
CA GLU A 18 -10.32 -8.08 -10.10
C GLU A 18 -10.52 -7.19 -11.32
N LEU A 19 -9.61 -7.34 -12.30
CA LEU A 19 -10.03 -7.24 -13.70
C LEU A 19 -10.94 -8.43 -14.01
N ASP A 20 -12.17 -8.38 -13.52
CA ASP A 20 -13.20 -9.37 -13.81
C ASP A 20 -13.70 -9.12 -15.23
N TYR A 21 -13.01 -9.71 -16.20
CA TYR A 21 -13.43 -9.67 -17.59
C TYR A 21 -14.72 -10.48 -17.72
N PRO A 22 -15.86 -9.86 -18.12
CA PRO A 22 -17.12 -10.58 -18.22
C PRO A 22 -16.96 -11.76 -19.18
N GLN A 23 -17.13 -12.97 -18.64
CA GLN A 23 -16.85 -14.23 -19.33
C GLN A 23 -17.71 -14.41 -20.59
N PHE A 24 -18.85 -13.71 -20.65
CA PHE A 24 -19.74 -13.66 -21.82
C PHE A 24 -19.08 -13.04 -23.05
N PHE A 25 -18.25 -12.00 -22.88
CA PHE A 25 -17.65 -11.29 -24.00
C PHE A 25 -16.22 -11.77 -24.30
N TYR A 26 -15.46 -12.18 -23.28
CA TYR A 26 -14.05 -12.53 -23.44
C TYR A 26 -13.65 -13.81 -22.68
N PRO A 27 -14.16 -14.99 -23.09
CA PRO A 27 -13.93 -16.24 -22.37
C PRO A 27 -12.44 -16.65 -22.32
N LYS A 28 -11.65 -16.32 -23.37
CA LYS A 28 -10.21 -16.63 -23.42
C LYS A 28 -9.37 -15.77 -22.47
N LEU A 29 -9.68 -14.47 -22.39
CA LEU A 29 -8.99 -13.54 -21.49
C LEU A 29 -9.39 -13.82 -20.03
N ALA A 30 -10.65 -14.16 -19.78
CA ALA A 30 -11.11 -14.58 -18.45
C ALA A 30 -10.44 -15.89 -17.98
N ALA A 31 -10.18 -16.83 -18.89
CA ALA A 31 -9.45 -18.05 -18.55
C ALA A 31 -7.97 -17.77 -18.23
N LEU A 32 -7.31 -16.89 -19.01
CA LEU A 32 -5.93 -16.46 -18.79
C LEU A 32 -5.78 -15.63 -17.51
N SER A 33 -6.72 -14.72 -17.23
CA SER A 33 -6.71 -13.93 -16.01
C SER A 33 -6.79 -14.84 -14.78
N LYS A 34 -7.67 -15.85 -14.79
CA LYS A 34 -7.80 -16.85 -13.72
C LYS A 34 -6.56 -17.75 -13.54
N THR A 35 -5.73 -17.97 -14.56
CA THR A 35 -4.52 -18.80 -14.45
C THR A 35 -3.25 -17.99 -14.16
N PHE A 36 -3.19 -16.74 -14.61
CA PHE A 36 -1.99 -15.89 -14.53
C PHE A 36 -2.03 -14.92 -13.35
N LEU A 37 -3.22 -14.42 -12.98
CA LEU A 37 -3.38 -13.44 -11.90
C LEU A 37 -3.32 -13.99 -10.47
N PRO A 38 -3.66 -15.26 -10.17
CA PRO A 38 -3.37 -15.82 -8.84
C PRO A 38 -1.87 -15.79 -8.49
N LYS A 39 -1.00 -15.71 -9.51
CA LYS A 39 0.45 -15.55 -9.36
C LYS A 39 0.89 -14.09 -9.31
N MET A 40 -0.02 -13.15 -9.55
CA MET A 40 0.21 -11.71 -9.59
C MET A 40 -0.42 -11.04 -8.35
N GLU A 41 -0.35 -11.70 -7.20
CA GLU A 41 -0.74 -11.10 -5.91
C GLU A 41 0.00 -9.77 -5.72
N THR A 42 -0.75 -8.73 -5.37
CA THR A 42 -0.22 -7.40 -5.18
C THR A 42 0.75 -7.36 -4.01
N VAL A 43 2.03 -7.29 -4.36
CA VAL A 43 3.15 -7.50 -3.44
C VAL A 43 3.27 -6.37 -2.43
N TYR A 44 2.88 -5.13 -2.78
CA TYR A 44 3.17 -3.95 -1.95
C TYR A 44 1.97 -3.03 -1.73
N TYR A 45 1.75 -2.68 -0.47
CA TYR A 45 0.86 -1.60 -0.04
C TYR A 45 1.69 -0.50 0.59
N ILE A 46 1.46 0.75 0.17
CA ILE A 46 2.08 1.94 0.75
C ILE A 46 1.02 3.02 0.92
N HIS A 47 0.83 3.51 2.15
CA HIS A 47 0.00 4.67 2.46
C HIS A 47 0.78 5.65 3.33
N ASN A 48 0.93 6.88 2.85
CA ASN A 48 1.68 7.93 3.55
C ASN A 48 0.74 8.85 4.33
N PHE A 49 0.90 8.88 5.66
CA PHE A 49 0.26 9.83 6.55
C PHE A 49 1.08 11.10 6.64
N LYS A 50 0.47 12.23 6.28
CA LYS A 50 1.09 13.56 6.37
C LYS A 50 0.84 14.19 7.73
N GLY A 51 1.76 15.04 8.19
CA GLY A 51 1.63 15.79 9.46
C GLY A 51 2.93 15.80 10.27
N LEU A 52 2.91 16.51 11.40
CA LEU A 52 4.07 16.65 12.31
C LEU A 52 4.53 15.28 12.86
N LYS A 53 3.57 14.40 13.15
CA LYS A 53 3.76 13.01 13.55
C LYS A 53 3.51 12.03 12.39
N GLY A 54 3.84 12.42 11.16
CA GLY A 54 3.62 11.60 9.97
C GLY A 54 4.34 10.25 9.98
N GLY A 55 3.91 9.36 9.09
CA GLY A 55 4.44 8.00 8.95
C GLY A 55 3.89 7.29 7.71
N THR A 56 4.30 6.06 7.49
CA THR A 56 3.93 5.26 6.32
C THR A 56 3.40 3.90 6.78
N LEU A 57 2.15 3.57 6.44
CA LEU A 57 1.65 2.20 6.54
C LEU A 57 2.12 1.42 5.33
N PHE A 58 2.82 0.32 5.59
CA PHE A 58 3.49 -0.50 4.61
C PHE A 58 3.11 -1.96 4.79
N ARG A 59 2.94 -2.69 3.68
CA ARG A 59 2.90 -4.15 3.68
C ARG A 59 3.62 -4.69 2.45
N SER A 60 4.46 -5.70 2.67
CA SER A 60 5.01 -6.57 1.62
C SER A 60 4.38 -7.94 1.80
N TYR A 61 3.66 -8.47 0.82
CA TYR A 61 3.17 -9.85 0.88
C TYR A 61 4.32 -10.84 0.58
N PRO A 62 4.40 -12.01 1.25
CA PRO A 62 3.60 -12.48 2.38
C PRO A 62 4.20 -12.00 3.71
N GLY A 63 3.74 -10.87 4.21
CA GLY A 63 4.30 -10.24 5.41
C GLY A 63 3.27 -9.38 6.15
N PRO A 64 3.57 -9.07 7.43
CA PRO A 64 2.66 -8.32 8.28
C PRO A 64 2.59 -6.85 7.85
N TRP A 65 1.51 -6.18 8.24
CA TRP A 65 1.36 -4.74 8.15
C TRP A 65 2.31 -4.07 9.12
N LYS A 66 3.01 -3.03 8.66
CA LYS A 66 3.97 -2.26 9.46
C LYS A 66 3.67 -0.78 9.34
N VAL A 67 3.72 -0.06 10.44
CA VAL A 67 3.71 1.40 10.45
C VAL A 67 5.14 1.89 10.66
N LEU A 68 5.67 2.59 9.66
CA LEU A 68 7.04 3.11 9.66
C LEU A 68 7.02 4.61 9.92
N ARG A 69 8.01 5.12 10.66
CA ARG A 69 8.28 6.55 10.80
C ARG A 69 9.73 6.84 10.47
N ARG A 70 9.96 7.97 9.79
CA ARG A 70 11.31 8.48 9.55
C ARG A 70 11.80 9.24 10.79
N ILE A 71 12.92 8.82 11.34
CA ILE A 71 13.63 9.52 12.42
C ILE A 71 15.04 9.83 11.90
N GLY A 72 15.29 11.11 11.63
CA GLY A 72 16.51 11.55 10.93
C GLY A 72 16.63 10.92 9.54
N ASN A 73 17.66 10.10 9.34
CA ASN A 73 17.93 9.42 8.07
C ASN A 73 17.56 7.92 8.06
N LYS A 74 16.89 7.43 9.11
CA LYS A 74 16.48 6.02 9.23
C LYS A 74 14.97 5.89 9.34
N TYR A 75 14.45 4.74 8.90
CA TYR A 75 13.05 4.35 9.11
C TYR A 75 12.98 3.38 10.30
N MET A 76 12.11 3.67 11.25
CA MET A 76 11.83 2.80 12.39
C MET A 76 10.40 2.27 12.30
N SER A 77 10.23 0.99 12.62
CA SER A 77 8.93 0.33 12.74
C SER A 77 8.31 0.69 14.09
N LEU A 78 7.20 1.41 14.07
CA LEU A 78 6.46 1.79 15.27
C LEU A 78 5.49 0.69 15.71
N HIS A 79 4.87 0.01 14.75
CA HIS A 79 3.84 -0.99 15.01
C HIS A 79 3.87 -2.08 13.94
N GLN A 80 3.57 -3.32 14.32
CA GLN A 80 3.44 -4.45 13.41
C GLN A 80 2.22 -5.28 13.79
N GLN A 81 1.44 -5.70 12.78
CA GLN A 81 0.26 -6.55 12.97
C GLN A 81 -0.03 -7.40 11.73
N GLU A 82 -0.70 -8.53 11.92
CA GLU A 82 -1.03 -9.46 10.83
C GLU A 82 -2.25 -9.00 10.02
N GLU A 83 -3.26 -8.47 10.71
CA GLU A 83 -4.48 -7.94 10.09
C GLU A 83 -4.30 -6.49 9.62
N MET A 84 -5.10 -6.07 8.65
CA MET A 84 -5.03 -4.70 8.12
C MET A 84 -5.59 -3.69 9.13
N PRO A 85 -4.79 -2.70 9.59
CA PRO A 85 -5.30 -1.66 10.47
C PRO A 85 -6.15 -0.66 9.69
N SER A 86 -7.14 -0.07 10.35
CA SER A 86 -7.90 1.02 9.75
C SER A 86 -7.04 2.29 9.63
N LEU A 87 -7.22 3.08 8.56
CA LEU A 87 -6.47 4.34 8.39
C LEU A 87 -6.68 5.30 9.57
N LYS A 88 -7.89 5.32 10.13
CA LYS A 88 -8.25 6.14 11.30
C LYS A 88 -7.47 5.73 12.54
N GLU A 89 -7.37 4.43 12.80
CA GLU A 89 -6.62 3.88 13.93
C GLU A 89 -5.12 4.19 13.82
N VAL A 90 -4.54 4.05 12.63
CA VAL A 90 -3.12 4.40 12.43
C VAL A 90 -2.88 5.87 12.71
N ALA A 91 -3.75 6.75 12.22
CA ALA A 91 -3.62 8.19 12.37
C ALA A 91 -3.81 8.67 13.83
N LEU A 92 -4.72 8.06 14.58
CA LEU A 92 -5.11 8.54 15.92
C LEU A 92 -4.41 7.80 17.06
N ASN A 93 -4.21 6.49 16.92
CA ASN A 93 -3.72 5.66 18.03
C ASN A 93 -2.22 5.35 17.87
N ILE A 94 -1.77 5.00 16.66
CA ILE A 94 -0.41 4.49 16.46
C ILE A 94 0.59 5.63 16.27
N LEU A 95 0.33 6.55 15.35
CA LEU A 95 1.25 7.66 15.09
C LEU A 95 1.38 8.63 16.28
N PRO A 96 0.30 9.05 16.95
CA PRO A 96 0.43 10.02 18.04
C PRO A 96 1.03 9.45 19.32
N SER A 97 0.89 8.14 19.55
CA SER A 97 1.38 7.45 20.76
C SER A 97 2.90 7.21 20.75
N ALA A 98 3.53 7.26 19.57
CA ALA A 98 4.97 7.12 19.38
C ALA A 98 5.73 8.45 19.32
#